data_AF-A0A3N5B721-F1
#
_entry.id   AF-A0A3N5B721-F1
#
_cell.length_a   1.000
_cell.length_b   1.000
_cell.length_c   1.000
_cell.angle_alpha   90.00
_cell.angle_beta   90.00
_cell.angle_gamma   90.00
#
_symmetry.space_group_name_H-M   'P 1'
#
loop_
_entity.id
_entity.type
_entity.pdbx_description
1 polymer ?
#
loop_
_entity_poly.entity_id
_entity_poly.type
_entity_poly.pdbx_seq_one_letter_code
_entity_poly.pdbx_strand_id
1 'polypeptide(L)'
;MKTKFVSLLSILLGLIIVIFPIMGVIGVGSLIGLSALLMSIYLLIVGIAIIDYNNSGAILDLVLGLILLFLSICLIFNPSLLGFLTEISMYFAGIMLIIVAVVSLINNRNSRYGFYSGIIGIILGLLYIIIGTYLSNPIILGTLIGIWLVISGILKLMDR
;
A
#
# COMPACT_ATOMS: atom_id res chain seq x y z
N MET A 1 -2.87 17.20 -14.63
CA MET A 1 -4.07 16.33 -14.54
C MET A 1 -3.77 14.95 -13.97
N LYS A 2 -2.71 14.25 -14.43
CA LYS A 2 -2.30 12.92 -13.95
C LYS A 2 -2.17 12.82 -12.41
N THR A 3 -1.53 13.79 -11.77
CA THR A 3 -1.33 13.79 -10.30
C THR A 3 -2.62 13.93 -9.50
N LYS A 4 -3.58 14.76 -9.96
CA LYS A 4 -4.89 14.93 -9.30
C LYS A 4 -5.66 13.61 -9.24
N PHE A 5 -5.67 12.89 -10.36
CA PHE A 5 -6.34 11.60 -10.48
C PHE A 5 -5.72 10.56 -9.53
N VAL A 6 -4.38 10.45 -9.54
CA VAL A 6 -3.63 9.53 -8.67
C VAL A 6 -3.95 9.77 -7.18
N SER A 7 -4.01 11.04 -6.77
CA SER A 7 -4.32 11.38 -5.38
C SER A 7 -5.74 11.01 -4.96
N LEU A 8 -6.74 11.38 -5.77
CA LEU A 8 -8.15 11.04 -5.52
C LEU A 8 -8.35 9.54 -5.48
N LEU A 9 -7.70 8.81 -6.39
CA LEU A 9 -7.73 7.36 -6.41
C LEU A 9 -7.12 6.76 -5.14
N SER A 10 -5.97 7.25 -4.69
CA SER A 10 -5.32 6.77 -3.47
C SER A 10 -6.22 6.93 -2.24
N ILE A 11 -6.90 8.07 -2.12
CA ILE A 11 -7.88 8.32 -1.04
C ILE A 11 -9.04 7.33 -1.14
N LEU A 12 -9.58 7.14 -2.33
CA LEU A 12 -10.69 6.22 -2.56
C LEU A 12 -10.31 4.77 -2.23
N LEU A 13 -9.13 4.31 -2.67
CA LEU A 13 -8.60 2.99 -2.36
C LEU A 13 -8.40 2.81 -0.84
N GLY A 14 -7.87 3.83 -0.16
CA GLY A 14 -7.70 3.79 1.29
C GLY A 14 -9.02 3.73 2.05
N LEU A 15 -10.02 4.51 1.64
CA LEU A 15 -11.37 4.48 2.24
C LEU A 15 -12.05 3.13 2.06
N ILE A 16 -11.90 2.48 0.90
CA ILE A 16 -12.43 1.13 0.66
C ILE A 16 -11.88 0.14 1.71
N ILE A 17 -10.57 0.17 1.95
CA ILE A 17 -9.93 -0.73 2.92
C ILE A 17 -10.46 -0.50 4.34
N VAL A 18 -10.72 0.75 4.72
CA VAL A 18 -11.19 1.09 6.07
C VAL A 18 -12.67 0.77 6.25
N ILE A 19 -13.52 1.06 5.27
CA ILE A 19 -14.98 0.98 5.40
C ILE A 19 -15.49 -0.45 5.24
N PHE A 20 -14.96 -1.20 4.27
CA PHE A 20 -15.50 -2.52 3.90
C PHE A 20 -15.47 -3.56 5.04
N PRO A 21 -14.44 -3.61 5.89
CA PRO A 21 -14.41 -4.48 7.06
C PRO A 21 -15.47 -4.12 8.11
N ILE A 22 -15.68 -2.81 8.33
CA ILE A 22 -16.63 -2.30 9.33
C ILE A 22 -18.06 -2.62 8.90
N MET A 23 -18.34 -2.55 7.60
CA MET A 23 -19.64 -2.90 7.03
C MET A 23 -19.88 -4.42 6.93
N GLY A 24 -18.89 -5.25 7.28
CA GLY A 24 -19.00 -6.71 7.17
C GLY A 24 -19.08 -7.23 5.73
N VAL A 25 -18.68 -6.42 4.74
CA VAL A 25 -18.76 -6.76 3.31
C VAL A 25 -17.71 -7.79 2.93
N ILE A 26 -16.58 -7.83 3.64
CA ILE A 26 -15.45 -8.71 3.36
C ILE A 26 -15.09 -9.51 4.61
N GLY A 27 -14.86 -10.81 4.42
CA GLY A 27 -14.36 -11.69 5.47
C GLY A 27 -12.96 -11.26 5.95
N VAL A 28 -12.77 -11.26 7.27
CA VAL A 28 -11.53 -10.80 7.92
C VAL A 28 -10.27 -11.48 7.37
N GLY A 29 -10.38 -12.74 6.91
CA GLY A 29 -9.28 -13.51 6.34
C GLY A 29 -8.74 -13.00 4.99
N SER A 30 -9.54 -12.33 4.15
CA SER A 30 -9.10 -11.83 2.83
C SER A 30 -8.66 -10.36 2.84
N LEU A 31 -8.81 -9.70 3.99
CA LEU A 31 -8.59 -8.25 4.15
C LEU A 31 -7.11 -7.86 3.92
N ILE A 32 -6.17 -8.67 4.40
CA ILE A 32 -4.74 -8.44 4.18
C ILE A 32 -4.41 -8.54 2.68
N GLY A 33 -4.91 -9.58 2.01
CA GLY A 33 -4.75 -9.75 0.57
C GLY A 33 -5.36 -8.59 -0.22
N LEU A 34 -6.57 -8.15 0.13
CA LEU A 34 -7.21 -6.99 -0.48
C LEU A 34 -6.40 -5.70 -0.28
N SER A 35 -5.91 -5.46 0.93
CA SER A 35 -5.14 -4.25 1.23
C SER A 35 -3.84 -4.19 0.41
N ALA A 36 -3.14 -5.33 0.29
CA ALA A 36 -1.97 -5.47 -0.58
C ALA A 36 -2.34 -5.28 -2.07
N LEU A 37 -3.49 -5.81 -2.51
CA LEU A 37 -3.98 -5.66 -3.87
C LEU A 37 -4.26 -4.18 -4.20
N LEU A 38 -4.97 -3.46 -3.34
CA LEU A 38 -5.29 -2.05 -3.58
C LEU A 38 -4.02 -1.18 -3.51
N MET A 39 -3.05 -1.52 -2.65
CA MET A 39 -1.72 -0.90 -2.67
C MET A 39 -0.98 -1.17 -3.98
N SER A 40 -1.07 -2.38 -4.54
CA SER A 40 -0.45 -2.72 -5.81
C SER A 40 -1.02 -1.91 -6.98
N ILE A 41 -2.34 -1.71 -7.01
CA ILE A 41 -3.01 -0.86 -8.00
C ILE A 41 -2.52 0.58 -7.87
N TYR A 42 -2.43 1.10 -6.64
CA TYR A 42 -1.89 2.44 -6.41
C TYR A 42 -0.47 2.59 -6.96
N LEU A 43 0.43 1.64 -6.69
CA LEU A 43 1.81 1.65 -7.21
C LEU A 43 1.88 1.67 -8.73
N LEU A 44 1.12 0.79 -9.39
CA LEU A 44 1.10 0.73 -10.86
C LEU A 44 0.70 2.06 -11.47
N ILE A 45 -0.31 2.71 -10.88
CA ILE A 45 -0.84 3.98 -11.37
C ILE A 45 0.13 5.13 -11.07
N VAL A 46 0.81 5.12 -9.92
CA VAL A 46 1.88 6.08 -9.61
C VAL A 46 3.03 5.92 -10.61
N GLY A 47 3.46 4.70 -10.89
CA GLY A 47 4.54 4.42 -11.84
C GLY A 47 4.24 4.99 -13.23
N ILE A 48 3.03 4.74 -13.76
CA ILE A 48 2.59 5.33 -15.04
C ILE A 48 2.54 6.86 -14.96
N ALA A 49 2.12 7.43 -13.83
CA ALA A 49 1.96 8.87 -13.69
C ALA A 49 3.28 9.64 -13.63
N ILE A 50 4.37 9.01 -13.17
CA ILE A 50 5.68 9.65 -13.01
C ILE A 50 6.68 9.25 -14.11
N ILE A 51 6.32 8.37 -15.05
CA ILE A 51 7.23 7.85 -16.08
C ILE A 51 7.90 8.95 -16.93
N ASP A 52 7.15 10.02 -17.23
CA ASP A 52 7.65 11.16 -18.01
C ASP A 52 8.67 12.01 -17.24
N TYR A 53 8.65 11.96 -15.90
CA TYR A 53 9.46 12.82 -15.01
C TYR A 53 10.61 12.08 -14.33
N ASN A 54 10.38 10.81 -13.98
CA ASN A 54 11.33 9.97 -13.26
C ASN A 54 11.19 8.53 -13.73
N ASN A 55 11.88 8.20 -14.83
CA ASN A 55 11.77 6.89 -15.46
C ASN A 55 12.28 5.76 -14.55
N SER A 56 13.39 5.96 -13.82
CA SER A 56 13.90 4.94 -12.89
C SER A 56 12.94 4.70 -11.72
N GLY A 57 12.38 5.76 -11.15
CA GLY A 57 11.37 5.67 -10.11
C GLY A 57 10.08 4.99 -10.58
N ALA A 58 9.64 5.31 -11.79
CA ALA A 58 8.48 4.69 -12.42
C ALA A 58 8.65 3.19 -12.59
N ILE A 59 9.81 2.75 -13.07
CA ILE A 59 10.12 1.32 -13.24
C ILE A 59 10.07 0.59 -11.89
N LEU A 60 10.62 1.20 -10.83
CA LEU A 60 10.56 0.62 -9.48
C LEU A 60 9.10 0.46 -9.01
N ASP A 61 8.28 1.50 -9.13
CA ASP A 61 6.87 1.46 -8.72
C ASP A 61 6.08 0.44 -9.56
N LEU A 62 6.34 0.33 -10.86
CA LEU A 62 5.70 -0.64 -11.75
C LEU A 62 6.07 -2.09 -11.43
N VAL A 63 7.36 -2.35 -11.24
CA VAL A 63 7.86 -3.71 -10.94
C VAL A 63 7.37 -4.16 -9.56
N LEU A 64 7.47 -3.30 -8.55
CA LEU A 64 6.95 -3.59 -7.22
C LEU A 64 5.44 -3.76 -7.24
N GLY A 65 4.72 -2.91 -7.97
CA GLY A 65 3.28 -3.03 -8.18
C GLY A 65 2.89 -4.37 -8.79
N LEU A 66 3.60 -4.83 -9.84
CA LEU A 66 3.34 -6.13 -10.47
C LEU A 66 3.61 -7.30 -9.52
N ILE A 67 4.75 -7.30 -8.83
CA ILE A 67 5.10 -8.35 -7.86
C ILE A 67 4.03 -8.42 -6.76
N LEU A 68 3.67 -7.27 -6.19
CA LEU A 68 2.67 -7.19 -5.13
C LEU A 68 1.29 -7.60 -5.62
N LEU A 69 0.94 -7.29 -6.87
CA LEU A 69 -0.33 -7.68 -7.49
C LEU A 69 -0.45 -9.21 -7.57
N PHE A 70 0.56 -9.90 -8.11
CA PHE A 70 0.54 -11.37 -8.16
C PHE A 70 0.47 -12.00 -6.77
N LEU A 71 1.28 -11.51 -5.83
CA LEU A 71 1.30 -12.03 -4.46
C LEU A 71 -0.03 -11.80 -3.74
N SER A 72 -0.65 -10.64 -3.93
CA SER A 72 -1.94 -10.30 -3.33
C SER A 72 -3.08 -11.16 -3.86
N ILE A 73 -3.10 -11.47 -5.16
CA ILE A 73 -4.08 -12.39 -5.75
C ILE A 73 -3.92 -13.80 -5.17
N CYS A 74 -2.68 -14.31 -5.07
CA CYS A 74 -2.42 -15.59 -4.43
C CYS A 74 -2.89 -15.61 -2.96
N LEU A 75 -2.62 -14.54 -2.20
CA LEU A 75 -3.06 -14.38 -0.82
C LEU A 75 -4.60 -14.37 -0.68
N ILE A 76 -5.34 -13.82 -1.64
CA ILE A 76 -6.81 -13.75 -1.58
C ILE A 76 -7.45 -15.11 -1.86
N PHE A 77 -7.03 -15.78 -2.94
CA PHE A 77 -7.72 -16.98 -3.41
C PHE A 77 -7.22 -18.26 -2.76
N ASN A 78 -5.92 -18.34 -2.47
CA ASN A 78 -5.35 -19.56 -1.93
C ASN A 78 -4.09 -19.25 -1.10
N PRO A 79 -4.26 -18.79 0.16
CA PRO A 79 -3.16 -18.47 1.06
C PRO A 79 -2.18 -19.64 1.24
N SER A 80 -2.67 -20.87 1.18
CA SER A 80 -1.88 -22.10 1.31
C SER A 80 -0.94 -22.39 0.14
N LEU A 81 -1.16 -21.82 -1.06
CA LEU A 81 -0.18 -21.91 -2.16
C LEU A 81 1.14 -21.25 -1.79
N LEU A 82 1.10 -20.34 -0.82
CA LEU A 82 2.26 -19.67 -0.28
C LEU A 82 2.61 -20.30 1.08
N GLY A 83 2.74 -21.63 1.16
CA GLY A 83 2.95 -22.36 2.41
C GLY A 83 4.15 -21.89 3.26
N PHE A 84 5.16 -21.24 2.65
CA PHE A 84 6.25 -20.59 3.38
C PHE A 84 5.90 -19.18 3.88
N LEU A 85 4.95 -18.50 3.21
CA LEU A 85 4.39 -17.23 3.64
C LEU A 85 3.24 -17.42 4.61
N THR A 86 2.63 -18.59 4.84
CA THR A 86 1.49 -18.67 5.78
C THR A 86 1.81 -18.12 7.16
N GLU A 87 3.02 -18.38 7.68
CA GLU A 87 3.51 -17.81 8.94
C GLU A 87 3.97 -16.34 8.82
N ILE A 88 4.43 -15.93 7.64
CA ILE A 88 4.92 -14.57 7.35
C ILE A 88 3.80 -13.66 6.80
N SER A 89 2.64 -14.20 6.47
CA SER A 89 1.59 -13.58 5.64
C SER A 89 1.01 -12.37 6.34
N MET A 90 0.89 -12.46 7.67
CA MET A 90 0.47 -11.36 8.49
C MET A 90 1.45 -10.20 8.45
N TYR A 91 2.76 -10.44 8.34
CA TYR A 91 3.82 -9.41 8.26
C TYR A 91 4.10 -8.94 6.84
N PHE A 92 3.80 -9.77 5.84
CA PHE A 92 4.13 -9.53 4.44
C PHE A 92 3.63 -8.18 3.93
N ALA A 93 2.37 -7.85 4.19
CA ALA A 93 1.81 -6.57 3.74
C ALA A 93 2.46 -5.36 4.44
N GLY A 94 2.92 -5.51 5.68
CA GLY A 94 3.67 -4.49 6.41
C GLY A 94 5.09 -4.30 5.88
N ILE A 95 5.80 -5.40 5.58
CA ILE A 95 7.12 -5.35 4.94
C ILE A 95 7.00 -4.66 3.58
N MET A 96 5.99 -5.01 2.79
CA MET A 96 5.72 -4.37 1.50
C MET A 96 5.39 -2.88 1.67
N LEU A 97 4.60 -2.51 2.69
CA LEU A 97 4.34 -1.11 3.01
C LEU A 97 5.64 -0.33 3.29
N ILE A 98 6.59 -0.91 4.03
CA ILE A 98 7.91 -0.30 4.27
C ILE A 98 8.68 -0.14 2.96
N ILE A 99 8.78 -1.20 2.14
CA ILE A 99 9.51 -1.17 0.87
C ILE A 99 8.94 -0.07 -0.05
N VAL A 100 7.62 -0.04 -0.20
CA VAL A 100 6.90 0.95 -1.00
C VAL A 100 7.15 2.36 -0.47
N ALA A 101 7.14 2.54 0.84
CA ALA A 101 7.40 3.82 1.46
C ALA A 101 8.85 4.31 1.25
N VAL A 102 9.82 3.41 1.26
CA VAL A 102 11.21 3.70 0.90
C VAL A 102 11.32 4.12 -0.56
N VAL A 103 10.65 3.43 -1.48
CA VAL A 103 10.62 3.84 -2.90
C VAL A 103 9.97 5.20 -3.08
N SER A 104 8.86 5.48 -2.37
CA SER A 104 8.24 6.81 -2.36
C SER A 104 9.21 7.90 -1.89
N LEU A 105 10.02 7.61 -0.87
CA LEU A 105 11.06 8.52 -0.38
C LEU A 105 12.14 8.81 -1.44
N ILE A 106 12.57 7.78 -2.17
CA ILE A 106 13.56 7.91 -3.24
C ILE A 106 12.99 8.70 -4.42
N ASN A 107 11.74 8.44 -4.78
CA ASN A 107 11.08 9.06 -5.94
C ASN A 107 10.73 10.54 -5.73
N ASN A 108 10.53 10.95 -4.47
CA ASN A 108 10.07 12.29 -4.13
C ASN A 108 11.09 13.13 -3.35
N ARG A 109 12.41 12.88 -3.51
CA ARG A 109 13.46 13.63 -2.79
C ARG A 109 13.37 15.16 -2.94
N ASN A 110 12.86 15.63 -4.08
CA ASN A 110 12.74 17.06 -4.38
C ASN A 110 11.36 17.64 -4.01
N SER A 111 10.39 16.80 -3.66
CA SER A 111 9.03 17.19 -3.28
C SER A 111 8.90 17.13 -1.76
N ARG A 112 8.48 18.24 -1.13
CA ARG A 112 8.33 18.26 0.34
C ARG A 112 7.28 17.26 0.79
N TYR A 113 6.11 17.23 0.15
CA TYR A 113 4.99 16.42 0.64
C TYR A 113 5.10 14.95 0.22
N GLY A 114 5.70 14.64 -0.92
CA GLY A 114 5.99 13.25 -1.32
C GLY A 114 7.10 12.60 -0.49
N PHE A 115 8.01 13.39 0.09
CA PHE A 115 8.99 12.90 1.06
C PHE A 115 8.31 12.48 2.38
N TYR A 116 7.37 13.29 2.88
CA TYR A 116 6.62 12.97 4.11
C TYR A 116 5.72 11.74 3.95
N SER A 117 5.12 11.49 2.78
CA SER A 117 4.31 10.29 2.56
C SER A 117 5.13 9.01 2.69
N GLY A 118 6.40 9.03 2.27
CA GLY A 118 7.33 7.92 2.47
C GLY A 118 7.73 7.75 3.94
N ILE A 119 8.02 8.83 4.68
CA ILE A 119 8.31 8.71 6.12
C ILE A 119 7.13 8.10 6.87
N ILE A 120 5.92 8.60 6.64
CA ILE A 120 4.71 8.10 7.28
C ILE A 120 4.47 6.64 6.93
N GLY A 121 4.72 6.23 5.68
CA GLY A 121 4.63 4.84 5.26
C GLY A 121 5.60 3.90 5.97
N ILE A 122 6.85 4.33 6.19
CA ILE A 122 7.82 3.55 6.97
C ILE A 122 7.35 3.40 8.41
N ILE A 123 6.89 4.50 9.03
CA ILE A 123 6.39 4.48 10.42
C ILE A 123 5.17 3.54 10.53
N LEU A 124 4.21 3.66 9.61
CA LEU A 124 3.03 2.79 9.59
C LEU A 124 3.37 1.33 9.30
N GLY A 125 4.38 1.07 8.45
CA GLY A 125 4.87 -0.28 8.18
C GLY A 125 5.56 -0.92 9.40
N LEU A 126 6.36 -0.15 10.14
CA LEU A 126 6.94 -0.62 11.40
C LEU A 126 5.86 -0.87 12.46
N LEU A 127 4.89 0.05 12.61
CA LEU A 127 3.74 -0.13 13.49
C LEU A 127 2.92 -1.36 13.10
N TYR A 128 2.74 -1.59 11.81
CA TYR A 128 2.05 -2.77 11.30
C TYR A 128 2.75 -4.05 11.76
N ILE A 129 4.09 -4.13 11.66
CA ILE A 129 4.84 -5.33 12.11
C ILE A 129 4.66 -5.54 13.61
N ILE A 130 4.80 -4.48 14.41
CA ILE A 130 4.63 -4.54 15.88
C ILE A 130 3.19 -4.97 16.23
N ILE A 131 2.17 -4.39 15.61
CA ILE A 131 0.77 -4.75 15.88
C ILE A 131 0.49 -6.19 15.41
N GLY A 132 1.09 -6.59 14.29
CA GLY A 132 1.00 -7.94 13.75
C GLY A 132 1.49 -9.01 14.73
N THR A 133 2.56 -8.72 15.49
CA THR A 133 3.10 -9.64 16.51
C THR A 133 2.21 -9.79 17.74
N TYR A 134 1.51 -8.72 18.15
CA TYR A 134 0.80 -8.70 19.44
C TYR A 134 -0.71 -8.92 19.32
N LEU A 135 -1.37 -8.35 18.32
CA LEU A 135 -2.83 -8.38 18.19
C LEU A 135 -3.32 -9.26 17.04
N SER A 136 -2.48 -9.50 16.02
CA SER A 136 -2.77 -10.34 14.84
C SER A 136 -4.18 -10.15 14.27
N ASN A 137 -4.73 -8.93 14.37
CA ASN A 137 -6.08 -8.60 13.94
C ASN A 137 -6.05 -8.03 12.52
N PRO A 138 -6.55 -8.75 11.50
CA PRO A 138 -6.47 -8.31 10.10
C PRO A 138 -7.17 -6.99 9.84
N ILE A 139 -8.22 -6.65 10.60
CA ILE A 139 -8.91 -5.36 10.48
C ILE A 139 -7.93 -4.23 10.77
N ILE A 140 -7.26 -4.27 11.92
CA ILE A 140 -6.32 -3.21 12.33
C ILE A 140 -5.18 -3.12 11.31
N LEU A 141 -4.63 -4.25 10.89
CA LEU A 141 -3.54 -4.35 9.93
C LEU A 141 -3.90 -3.73 8.58
N GLY A 142 -5.03 -4.11 7.99
CA GLY A 142 -5.49 -3.49 6.74
C GLY A 142 -5.82 -2.01 6.91
N THR A 143 -6.37 -1.61 8.06
CA THR A 143 -6.67 -0.19 8.35
C THR A 143 -5.40 0.67 8.29
N LEU A 144 -4.26 0.17 8.76
CA LEU A 144 -2.98 0.90 8.66
C LEU A 144 -2.57 1.18 7.21
N ILE A 145 -2.75 0.18 6.34
CA ILE A 145 -2.49 0.34 4.90
C ILE A 145 -3.48 1.35 4.28
N GLY A 146 -4.76 1.25 4.64
CA GLY A 146 -5.79 2.20 4.20
C GLY A 146 -5.48 3.63 4.62
N ILE A 147 -5.09 3.84 5.89
CA ILE A 147 -4.66 5.14 6.43
C ILE A 147 -3.47 5.68 5.63
N TRP A 148 -2.47 4.83 5.36
CA TRP A 148 -1.33 5.27 4.56
C TRP A 148 -1.72 5.73 3.16
N LEU A 149 -2.61 5.02 2.47
CA LEU A 149 -3.12 5.42 1.15
C LEU A 149 -3.89 6.74 1.22
N VAL A 150 -4.76 6.93 2.22
CA VAL A 150 -5.48 8.19 2.42
C VAL A 150 -4.50 9.35 2.64
N ILE A 151 -3.53 9.19 3.54
CA ILE A 151 -2.53 10.22 3.83
C ILE A 151 -1.70 10.52 2.58
N SER A 152 -1.24 9.49 1.87
CA SER A 152 -0.45 9.65 0.63
C SER A 152 -1.22 10.42 -0.43
N GLY A 153 -2.51 10.12 -0.61
CA GLY A 153 -3.38 10.86 -1.50
C GLY A 153 -3.59 12.32 -1.09
N ILE A 154 -3.83 12.59 0.19
CA ILE A 154 -3.99 13.96 0.72
C ILE A 154 -2.70 14.76 0.54
N LEU A 155 -1.54 14.22 0.92
CA LEU A 155 -0.26 14.90 0.77
C LEU A 155 0.05 15.22 -0.69
N LYS A 156 -0.23 14.29 -1.60
CA LYS A 156 -0.03 14.49 -3.03
C LYS A 156 -1.02 15.48 -3.66
N LEU A 157 -2.18 15.73 -3.02
CA LEU A 157 -3.08 16.83 -3.37
C LEU A 157 -2.53 18.18 -2.94
N MET A 158 -1.86 18.23 -1.79
CA MET A 158 -1.26 19.44 -1.22
C MET A 158 0.06 19.83 -1.90
N ASP A 159 0.77 18.88 -2.51
CA ASP A 159 2.01 19.07 -3.27
C ASP A 159 1.82 19.74 -4.65
N ARG A 160 0.73 20.49 -4.82
CA ARG A 160 0.39 21.22 -6.05
C ARG A 160 1.06 22.58 -6.11
#